data_AF-A0A9E3EES6-F1
#
_entry.id   AF-A0A9E3EES6-F1
#
_cell.length_a   1.000
_cell.length_b   1.000
_cell.length_c   1.000
_cell.angle_alpha   90.00
_cell.angle_beta   90.00
_cell.angle_gamma   90.00
#
_symmetry.space_group_name_H-M   'P 1'
#
loop_
_entity.id
_entity.type
_entity.pdbx_description
1 polymer ?
#
loop_
_entity_poly.entity_id
_entity_poly.type
_entity_poly.pdbx_seq_one_letter_code
_entity_poly.pdbx_strand_id
1 'polypeptide(L)' 'MNNYSGAPTDGTASQSGDCGRRVVRGGFWNADLSVVRSAQRRGILTSKRVTSFGFRVARTL' A
#
# COMPACT_ATOMS: atom_id res chain seq x y z
N MET A 1 -2.91 10.61 0.52
CA MET A 1 -2.26 10.69 1.85
C MET A 1 -0.87 11.27 1.65
N ASN A 2 -0.73 12.58 1.80
CA ASN A 2 0.55 13.27 1.61
C ASN A 2 1.38 13.34 2.90
N ASN A 3 0.82 12.87 4.02
CA ASN A 3 1.49 12.71 5.31
C ASN A 3 0.84 11.54 6.10
N TYR A 4 1.38 11.24 7.28
CA TYR A 4 0.89 10.21 8.19
C TYR A 4 0.01 10.79 9.32
N SER A 5 -0.57 11.98 9.13
CA SER A 5 -1.44 12.58 10.15
C SER A 5 -2.63 11.65 10.44
N GLY A 6 -2.84 11.33 11.71
CA GLY A 6 -3.89 10.42 12.16
C GLY A 6 -3.68 8.94 11.81
N ALA A 7 -2.47 8.53 11.38
CA ALA A 7 -2.17 7.13 11.16
C ALA A 7 -2.06 6.36 12.50
N PRO A 8 -2.57 5.13 12.58
CA PRO A 8 -2.41 4.30 13.78
C PRO A 8 -0.93 4.02 14.10
N THR A 9 -0.59 3.99 15.38
CA THR A 9 0.76 3.70 15.90
C THR A 9 0.91 2.28 16.44
N ASP A 10 -0.19 1.51 16.48
CA ASP A 10 -0.29 0.14 16.99
C ASP A 10 -0.14 -0.94 15.90
N GLY A 11 0.17 -0.52 14.67
CA GLY A 11 0.30 -1.42 13.52
C GLY A 11 -1.03 -1.81 12.86
N THR A 12 -2.17 -1.32 13.36
CA THR A 12 -3.46 -1.54 12.70
C THR A 12 -3.56 -0.78 11.37
N ALA A 13 -4.46 -1.24 10.50
CA ALA A 13 -4.66 -0.60 9.21
C ALA A 13 -5.28 0.80 9.39
N SER A 14 -4.78 1.79 8.63
CA SER A 14 -5.45 3.08 8.50
C SER A 14 -6.75 2.92 7.70
N GLN A 15 -7.89 3.09 8.35
CA GLN A 15 -9.23 2.87 7.76
C GLN A 15 -9.95 4.17 7.36
N SER A 16 -9.35 5.33 7.56
CA SER A 16 -9.88 6.65 7.20
C SER A 16 -9.41 7.14 5.82
N GLY A 17 -10.14 8.12 5.25
CA GLY A 17 -9.83 8.74 3.97
C GLY A 17 -10.55 8.10 2.77
N ASP A 18 -9.93 8.14 1.58
CA ASP A 18 -10.48 7.53 0.36
C ASP A 18 -10.34 6.00 0.39
N CYS A 19 -11.35 5.32 0.93
CA CYS A 19 -11.44 3.85 0.97
C CYS A 19 -11.61 3.18 -0.41
N GLY A 20 -11.91 3.96 -1.46
CA GLY A 20 -11.91 3.48 -2.85
C GLY A 20 -10.49 3.20 -3.36
N ARG A 21 -9.45 3.65 -2.64
CA ARG A 21 -8.05 3.36 -2.92
C ARG A 21 -7.38 2.61 -1.78
N ARG A 22 -6.50 1.68 -2.12
CA ARG A 22 -5.64 0.95 -1.18
C ARG A 22 -4.18 1.11 -1.55
N VAL A 23 -3.30 1.01 -0.55
CA VAL A 23 -1.86 1.22 -0.73
C VAL A 23 -1.19 -0.09 -1.11
N VAL A 24 -0.48 -0.11 -2.23
CA VAL A 24 0.45 -1.19 -2.61
C VAL A 24 1.89 -0.80 -2.23
N ARG A 25 2.71 -1.81 -1.90
CA ARG A 25 4.11 -1.66 -1.42
C ARG A 25 5.02 -2.66 -2.14
N GLY A 26 6.32 -2.38 -2.16
CA GLY A 26 7.37 -3.35 -2.55
C GLY A 26 7.76 -3.39 -4.02
N GLY A 27 7.10 -2.63 -4.90
CA GLY A 27 7.41 -2.61 -6.32
C GLY A 27 6.98 -3.89 -7.06
N PHE A 28 7.48 -4.05 -8.29
CA PHE A 28 7.19 -5.16 -9.20
C PHE A 28 8.37 -5.35 -10.18
N TRP A 29 8.34 -6.41 -10.99
CA TRP A 29 9.50 -6.89 -11.76
C TRP A 29 10.13 -5.88 -12.75
N ASN A 30 9.35 -4.97 -13.34
CA ASN A 30 9.83 -3.88 -14.21
C ASN A 30 9.59 -2.49 -13.61
N ALA A 31 9.59 -2.38 -12.29
CA ALA A 31 9.31 -1.13 -11.62
C ALA A 31 10.55 -0.21 -11.61
N ASP A 32 10.33 1.09 -11.76
CA ASP A 32 11.37 2.11 -11.62
C ASP A 32 11.95 2.17 -10.19
N LEU A 33 13.20 2.59 -10.06
CA LEU A 33 13.90 2.65 -8.77
C LEU A 33 13.20 3.56 -7.74
N SER A 34 12.46 4.59 -8.20
CA SER A 34 11.71 5.46 -7.31
C SER A 34 10.57 4.74 -6.57
N VAL A 35 10.08 3.61 -7.10
CA VAL A 35 8.92 2.89 -6.54
C VAL A 35 9.27 1.66 -5.70
N VAL A 36 10.52 1.20 -5.73
CA VAL A 36 10.99 0.04 -4.93
C VAL A 36 11.49 0.43 -3.53
N ARG A 37 11.56 1.73 -3.22
CA ARG A 37 11.92 2.21 -1.87
C ARG A 37 10.94 1.69 -0.83
N SER A 38 11.43 1.29 0.34
CA SER A 38 10.62 0.74 1.44
C SER A 38 9.47 1.66 1.88
N ALA A 39 9.72 2.98 1.87
CA ALA A 39 8.75 4.00 2.25
C ALA A 39 7.78 4.39 1.11
N GLN A 40 7.94 3.90 -0.12
CA GLN A 40 7.05 4.25 -1.22
C GLN A 40 5.61 3.79 -0.93
N ARG A 41 4.64 4.62 -1.31
CA ARG A 41 3.21 4.37 -1.13
C ARG A 41 2.47 4.72 -2.42
N ARG A 42 1.89 3.73 -3.08
CA ARG A 42 1.05 3.98 -4.26
C ARG A 42 -0.40 3.65 -3.96
N GLY A 43 -1.27 4.65 -4.02
CA GLY A 43 -2.71 4.48 -3.92
C GLY A 43 -3.28 3.97 -5.24
N ILE A 44 -3.94 2.82 -5.20
CA ILE A 44 -4.53 2.14 -6.35
C ILE A 44 -6.02 1.91 -6.09
N LEU A 45 -6.86 2.08 -7.11
CA LEU A 45 -8.30 1.78 -7.01
C LEU A 45 -8.52 0.32 -6.62
N THR A 46 -9.46 0.06 -5.71
CA THR A 46 -9.82 -1.29 -5.26
C THR A 46 -10.28 -2.21 -6.40
N SER A 47 -10.81 -1.63 -7.48
CA SER A 47 -11.23 -2.36 -8.69
C SER A 47 -10.10 -2.68 -9.66
N LYS A 48 -8.89 -2.11 -9.48
CA LYS A 48 -7.78 -2.29 -10.42
C LYS A 48 -7.19 -3.69 -10.29
N ARG A 49 -7.19 -4.44 -11.39
CA ARG A 49 -6.54 -5.75 -11.50
C ARG A 49 -5.45 -5.69 -12.56
N VAL A 50 -4.24 -6.07 -12.18
CA VAL A 50 -3.07 -6.16 -13.08
C VAL A 50 -2.16 -7.28 -12.60
N THR A 51 -1.41 -7.91 -13.50
CA THR A 51 -0.53 -9.04 -13.23
C THR A 51 0.69 -8.70 -12.36
N SER A 52 1.00 -7.41 -12.22
CA SER A 52 2.10 -6.92 -11.39
C SER A 52 1.73 -6.72 -9.92
N PHE A 53 0.47 -6.92 -9.53
CA PHE A 53 0.03 -6.82 -8.13
C PHE A 53 -0.19 -8.21 -7.53
N GLY A 54 0.38 -8.41 -6.34
CA GLY A 54 0.13 -9.57 -5.48
C GLY A 54 -0.18 -9.13 -4.05
N PHE A 55 -0.23 -10.10 -3.12
CA PHE A 55 -0.47 -9.83 -1.70
C PHE A 55 0.32 -10.80 -0.82
N ARG A 56 0.52 -10.41 0.44
CA ARG A 56 1.04 -11.26 1.51
C ARG A 56 -0.01 -11.37 2.59
N VAL A 57 -0.11 -12.53 3.23
CA VAL A 57 -1.01 -12.76 4.37
C VAL A 57 -0.25 -12.49 5.66
N ALA A 58 -0.90 -11.83 6.61
CA ALA A 58 -0.42 -11.69 7.98
C ALA A 58 -1.23 -12.63 8.88
N ARG A 59 -0.59 -13.14 9.93
CA ARG A 59 -1.20 -14.01 10.94
C ARG A 59 -0.75 -13.54 12.32
N THR A 60 -1.66 -13.58 13.29
CA THR A 60 -1.30 -13.41 14.71
C THR A 60 -0.46 -14.59 15.18
N LEU A 61 0.49 -14.33 16.08
CA LEU A 61 1.31 -15.37 16.71
C LEU A 61 0.47 -16.23 17.66
#